data_AF-A0A9E2MMQ5-F1
#
_entry.id   AF-A0A9E2MMQ5-F1
#
_cell.length_a   1.000
_cell.length_b   1.000
_cell.length_c   1.000
_cell.angle_alpha   90.00
_cell.angle_beta   90.00
_cell.angle_gamma   90.00
#
_symmetry.space_group_name_H-M   'P 1'
#
loop_
_entity.id
_entity.type
_entity.pdbx_description
1 polymer ?
#
loop_
_entity_poly.entity_id
_entity_poly.type
_entity_poly.pdbx_seq_one_letter_code
_entity_poly.pdbx_strand_id
1 'polypeptide(L)'
;MAKKSPSVTYKSTLEKYVKTKTEFRVAEDGVVFLVDELNNLVTRIIEEANTLVAKDERSTLLLEDMKKAADEVLRKGPVSVDELFEKITILPVVELKELSKRVRKKAEEVLEK
;
A
#
# COMPACT_ATOMS: atom_id res chain seq x y z
N MET A 1 13.57 5.28 -29.11
CA MET A 1 14.24 4.39 -28.15
C MET A 1 13.80 4.80 -26.75
N ALA A 2 12.95 4.03 -26.08
CA ALA A 2 12.59 4.31 -24.69
C ALA A 2 13.85 4.15 -23.82
N LYS A 3 14.25 5.18 -23.08
CA LYS A 3 15.31 5.06 -22.08
C LYS A 3 14.84 4.02 -21.07
N LYS A 4 15.58 2.91 -20.89
CA LYS A 4 15.33 1.98 -19.77
C LYS A 4 15.40 2.79 -18.49
N SER A 5 14.30 2.83 -17.73
CA SER A 5 14.29 3.42 -16.40
C SER A 5 15.34 2.71 -15.54
N PRO A 6 16.21 3.44 -14.82
CA PRO A 6 17.21 2.83 -13.97
C PRO A 6 16.54 2.00 -12.87
N SER A 7 17.06 0.80 -12.63
CA SER A 7 16.57 -0.10 -11.57
C SER A 7 16.83 0.51 -10.19
N VAL A 8 15.83 0.51 -9.31
CA VAL A 8 15.96 0.95 -7.91
C VAL A 8 16.51 -0.17 -7.04
N THR A 9 16.04 -1.40 -7.27
CA THR A 9 16.49 -2.61 -6.57
C THR A 9 17.19 -3.56 -7.54
N TYR A 10 18.23 -4.23 -7.05
CA TYR A 10 19.04 -5.19 -7.80
C TYR A 10 18.88 -6.61 -7.25
N LYS A 11 19.02 -7.60 -8.14
CA LYS A 11 18.95 -9.04 -7.84
C LYS A 11 19.85 -9.44 -6.66
N SER A 12 21.11 -9.02 -6.68
CA SER A 12 22.10 -9.36 -5.65
C SER A 12 21.71 -8.83 -4.25
N THR A 13 21.11 -7.63 -4.20
CA THR A 13 20.61 -7.03 -2.95
C THR A 13 19.49 -7.87 -2.37
N LEU A 14 18.53 -8.28 -3.22
CA LEU A 14 17.38 -9.07 -2.78
C LEU A 14 17.80 -10.49 -2.35
N GLU A 15 18.67 -11.16 -3.12
CA GLU A 15 19.21 -12.47 -2.74
C GLU A 15 19.91 -12.45 -1.39
N LYS A 16 20.73 -11.42 -1.15
CA LYS A 16 21.41 -11.24 0.14
C LYS A 16 20.40 -11.00 1.25
N TYR A 17 19.37 -10.19 1.01
CA TYR A 17 18.33 -9.91 1.99
C TYR A 17 17.56 -11.17 2.38
N VAL A 18 17.11 -11.97 1.41
CA VAL A 18 16.37 -13.21 1.70
C VAL A 18 17.22 -14.19 2.51
N LYS A 19 18.49 -14.41 2.13
CA LYS A 19 19.43 -15.24 2.90
C LYS A 19 19.65 -14.77 4.33
N THR A 20 19.49 -13.48 4.59
CA THR A 20 19.70 -12.90 5.94
C THR A 20 18.43 -12.96 6.78
N LYS A 21 17.25 -13.04 6.16
CA LYS A 21 15.95 -12.96 6.84
C LYS A 21 15.21 -14.29 6.90
N THR A 22 15.61 -15.27 6.10
CA THR A 22 14.97 -16.58 6.05
C THR A 22 16.03 -17.67 5.99
N GLU A 23 15.66 -18.87 6.44
CA GLU A 23 16.49 -20.07 6.27
C GLU A 23 16.31 -20.69 4.88
N PHE A 24 15.42 -20.13 4.06
CA PHE A 24 15.05 -20.65 2.77
C PHE A 24 15.93 -20.09 1.66
N ARG A 25 16.22 -20.94 0.67
CA ARG A 25 16.76 -20.47 -0.60
C ARG A 25 15.61 -19.89 -1.41
N VAL A 26 15.85 -18.73 -2.02
CA VAL A 26 14.94 -18.15 -3.01
C VAL A 26 15.33 -18.65 -4.39
N ALA A 27 14.34 -19.09 -5.17
CA ALA A 27 14.54 -19.49 -6.56
C ALA A 27 14.84 -18.25 -7.42
N GLU A 28 15.68 -18.40 -8.44
CA GLU A 28 16.18 -17.29 -9.25
C GLU A 28 15.06 -16.49 -9.93
N ASP A 29 14.05 -17.17 -10.45
CA ASP A 29 12.82 -16.61 -11.00
C ASP A 29 12.02 -15.82 -9.96
N GLY A 30 11.93 -16.32 -8.73
CA GLY A 30 11.33 -15.62 -7.60
C GLY A 30 12.07 -14.32 -7.25
N VAL A 31 13.40 -14.31 -7.36
CA VAL A 31 14.19 -13.08 -7.16
C VAL A 31 13.89 -12.07 -8.26
N VAL A 32 13.87 -12.51 -9.53
CA VAL A 32 13.57 -11.62 -10.67
C VAL A 32 12.18 -11.01 -10.52
N PHE A 33 11.17 -11.84 -10.24
CA PHE A 33 9.80 -11.37 -10.00
C PHE A 33 9.73 -10.31 -8.90
N LEU A 34 10.33 -10.57 -7.75
CA LEU A 34 10.31 -9.62 -6.64
C LEU A 34 11.08 -8.33 -6.93
N VAL A 35 12.18 -8.39 -7.69
CA VAL A 35 12.90 -7.20 -8.13
C VAL A 35 12.02 -6.35 -9.04
N ASP A 36 11.31 -6.97 -9.98
CA ASP A 36 10.40 -6.27 -10.88
C ASP A 36 9.24 -5.63 -10.11
N GLU A 37 8.60 -6.37 -9.20
CA GLU A 37 7.52 -5.86 -8.35
C GLU A 37 7.96 -4.69 -7.47
N LEU A 38 9.14 -4.77 -6.84
CA LEU A 38 9.68 -3.68 -6.02
C LEU A 38 9.99 -2.44 -6.86
N ASN A 39 10.58 -2.62 -8.05
CA ASN A 39 10.87 -1.51 -8.96
C ASN A 39 9.58 -0.86 -9.47
N ASN A 40 8.57 -1.66 -9.80
CA ASN A 40 7.25 -1.17 -10.23
C ASN A 40 6.55 -0.41 -9.10
N LEU A 41 6.58 -0.95 -7.88
CA LEU A 41 6.01 -0.30 -6.70
C LEU A 41 6.65 1.05 -6.43
N VAL A 42 7.99 1.13 -6.42
CA VAL A 42 8.69 2.40 -6.19
C VAL A 42 8.40 3.40 -7.31
N THR A 43 8.35 2.94 -8.56
CA THR A 43 8.01 3.80 -9.71
C THR A 43 6.62 4.42 -9.53
N ARG A 44 5.62 3.63 -9.17
CA ARG A 44 4.25 4.11 -8.91
C ARG A 44 4.19 5.14 -7.79
N ILE A 45 4.94 4.92 -6.70
CA ILE A 45 5.01 5.90 -5.60
C ILE A 45 5.60 7.23 -6.08
N ILE A 46 6.68 7.19 -6.88
CA ILE A 46 7.29 8.41 -7.42
C ILE A 46 6.33 9.14 -8.38
N GLU A 47 5.63 8.41 -9.24
CA GLU A 47 4.65 8.98 -10.18
C GLU A 47 3.47 9.64 -9.45
N GLU A 48 2.94 9.00 -8.41
CA GLU A 48 1.87 9.58 -7.58
C GLU A 48 2.39 10.82 -6.82
N ALA A 49 3.60 10.77 -6.26
CA ALA A 49 4.20 11.92 -5.58
C ALA A 49 4.43 13.10 -6.54
N ASN A 50 4.87 12.83 -7.79
CA ASN A 50 4.99 13.85 -8.82
C ASN A 50 3.65 14.49 -9.15
N THR A 51 2.58 13.70 -9.18
CA THR A 51 1.22 14.19 -9.42
C THR A 51 0.76 15.12 -8.30
N LEU A 52 1.06 14.78 -7.04
CA LEU A 52 0.77 15.64 -5.88
C LEU A 52 1.55 16.96 -5.93
N VAL A 53 2.85 16.90 -6.24
CA VAL A 53 3.71 18.09 -6.37
C VAL A 53 3.25 19.02 -7.51
N ALA A 54 2.86 18.44 -8.64
CA ALA A 54 2.38 19.19 -9.79
C ALA A 54 1.04 19.91 -9.50
N LYS A 55 0.15 19.28 -8.70
CA LYS A 55 -1.10 19.92 -8.24
C LYS A 55 -0.84 21.15 -7.36
N ASP A 56 0.25 21.15 -6.60
CA ASP A 56 0.66 22.25 -5.74
C ASP A 56 1.55 23.28 -6.47
N GLU A 57 1.74 23.15 -7.79
CA GLU A 57 2.62 24.00 -8.62
C GLU A 57 4.08 24.07 -8.11
N ARG A 58 4.51 23.04 -7.38
CA ARG A 58 5.87 22.93 -6.86
C ARG A 58 6.76 22.19 -7.85
N SER A 59 8.07 22.43 -7.78
CA SER A 59 9.08 21.74 -8.58
C SER A 59 9.94 20.77 -7.77
N THR A 60 9.69 20.66 -6.46
CA THR A 60 10.48 19.87 -5.51
C THR A 60 9.59 18.87 -4.79
N LEU A 61 9.99 17.60 -4.84
CA LEU A 61 9.42 16.51 -4.04
C LEU A 61 9.83 16.65 -2.57
N LEU A 62 8.86 16.75 -1.68
CA LEU A 62 9.07 16.76 -0.24
C LEU A 62 8.78 15.38 0.35
N LEU A 63 9.29 15.15 1.57
CA LEU A 63 9.02 13.91 2.30
C LEU A 63 7.52 13.64 2.49
N GLU A 64 6.73 14.70 2.69
CA GLU A 64 5.27 14.57 2.87
C GLU A 64 4.57 14.08 1.59
N ASP A 65 5.04 14.48 0.40
CA ASP A 65 4.49 14.03 -0.87
C ASP A 65 4.76 12.53 -1.07
N MET A 66 5.99 12.11 -0.77
CA MET A 66 6.39 10.71 -0.83
C MET A 66 5.62 9.84 0.17
N LYS A 67 5.36 10.34 1.38
CA LYS A 67 4.55 9.63 2.38
C LYS A 67 3.10 9.45 1.93
N LYS A 68 2.46 10.53 1.46
CA LYS A 68 1.08 10.48 0.96
C LYS A 68 0.95 9.55 -0.24
N ALA A 69 1.89 9.64 -1.18
CA ALA A 69 1.92 8.77 -2.35
C ALA A 69 2.13 7.30 -1.97
N ALA A 70 3.02 7.01 -1.02
CA ALA A 70 3.22 5.66 -0.51
C ALA A 70 1.95 5.12 0.15
N ASP A 71 1.29 5.91 1.00
CA ASP A 71 0.04 5.52 1.65
C ASP A 71 -1.07 5.22 0.64
N GLU A 72 -1.18 6.01 -0.43
CA GLU A 72 -2.19 5.83 -1.48
C GLU A 72 -1.90 4.60 -2.34
N VAL A 73 -0.64 4.39 -2.75
CA VAL A 73 -0.24 3.23 -3.57
C VAL A 73 -0.31 1.93 -2.79
N LEU A 74 0.08 1.96 -1.51
CA LEU A 74 0.07 0.80 -0.61
C LEU A 74 -1.29 0.56 0.04
N ARG A 75 -2.24 1.49 -0.10
CA ARG A 75 -3.59 1.32 0.39
C ARG A 75 -4.17 0.06 -0.24
N LYS A 76 -4.36 -0.99 0.57
CA LYS A 76 -5.32 -2.03 0.23
C LYS A 76 -6.65 -1.30 -0.01
N GLY A 77 -7.37 -1.68 -1.05
CA GLY A 77 -8.68 -1.11 -1.37
C GLY A 77 -9.59 -1.07 -0.13
N PRO A 78 -10.74 -0.37 -0.19
CA PRO A 78 -11.68 -0.35 0.93
C PRO A 78 -11.87 -1.77 1.47
N VAL A 79 -11.64 -1.92 2.78
CA VAL A 79 -11.80 -3.21 3.49
C VAL A 79 -13.14 -3.77 3.06
N SER A 80 -13.14 -4.98 2.49
CA SER A 80 -14.38 -5.55 1.99
C SER A 80 -15.35 -5.71 3.16
N VAL A 81 -16.65 -5.69 2.87
CA VAL A 81 -17.67 -5.94 3.88
C VAL A 81 -17.42 -7.28 4.58
N ASP A 82 -16.92 -8.27 3.84
CA ASP A 82 -16.55 -9.59 4.36
C ASP A 82 -15.35 -9.52 5.31
N GLU A 83 -14.28 -8.78 4.96
CA GLU A 83 -13.13 -8.56 5.85
C GLU A 83 -13.52 -7.77 7.11
N LEU A 84 -14.52 -6.88 7.01
CA LEU A 84 -15.10 -6.20 8.18
C LEU A 84 -15.87 -7.20 9.05
N PHE A 85 -16.69 -8.07 8.46
CA PHE A 85 -17.45 -9.08 9.20
C PHE A 85 -16.55 -10.08 9.93
N GLU A 86 -15.45 -10.52 9.31
CA GLU A 86 -14.46 -11.39 9.96
C GLU A 86 -13.75 -10.72 11.15
N LYS A 87 -13.53 -9.40 11.09
CA LYS A 87 -12.95 -8.65 12.21
C LYS A 87 -13.97 -8.39 13.32
N ILE A 88 -15.25 -8.25 12.95
CA ILE A 88 -16.37 -8.03 13.86
C ILE A 88 -16.64 -9.30 14.68
N THR A 89 -16.58 -10.50 14.10
CA THR A 89 -16.81 -11.77 14.83
C THR A 89 -15.82 -12.04 15.97
N ILE A 90 -14.69 -11.33 16.01
CA ILE A 90 -13.68 -11.41 17.09
C ILE A 90 -14.07 -10.56 18.30
N LEU A 91 -15.01 -9.63 18.17
CA LEU A 91 -15.40 -8.71 19.25
C LEU A 91 -16.37 -9.36 20.25
N PRO A 92 -16.21 -9.12 21.56
CA PRO A 92 -17.20 -9.50 22.57
C PRO A 92 -18.59 -8.94 22.25
N VAL A 93 -19.64 -9.70 22.54
CA VAL A 93 -21.05 -9.36 22.21
C VAL A 93 -21.49 -7.96 22.68
N VAL A 94 -20.90 -7.46 23.77
CA VAL A 94 -21.17 -6.11 24.30
C VAL A 94 -20.64 -5.02 23.37
N GLU A 95 -19.44 -5.23 22.79
CA GLU A 95 -18.79 -4.29 21.87
C GLU A 95 -19.47 -4.30 20.48
N LEU A 96 -20.02 -5.45 20.08
CA LEU A 96 -20.81 -5.59 18.85
C LEU A 96 -22.07 -4.73 18.84
N LYS A 97 -22.81 -4.68 19.96
CA LYS A 97 -24.01 -3.84 20.08
C LYS A 97 -23.67 -2.37 19.91
N GLU A 98 -22.61 -1.90 20.55
CA GLU A 98 -22.22 -0.50 20.49
C GLU A 98 -21.68 -0.13 19.10
N LEU A 99 -20.91 -1.01 18.48
CA LEU A 99 -20.47 -0.85 17.09
C LEU A 99 -21.66 -0.77 16.13
N SER A 100 -22.66 -1.65 16.29
CA SER A 100 -23.86 -1.65 15.43
C SER A 100 -24.63 -0.33 15.49
N LYS A 101 -24.73 0.30 16.67
CA LYS A 101 -25.37 1.61 16.83
C LYS A 101 -24.59 2.71 16.13
N ARG A 102 -23.26 2.71 16.27
CA ARG A 102 -22.38 3.70 15.63
C ARG A 102 -22.42 3.59 14.11
N VAL A 103 -22.45 2.37 13.55
CA VAL A 103 -22.58 2.14 12.11
C VAL A 103 -23.93 2.64 11.59
N ARG A 104 -25.04 2.32 12.27
CA ARG A 104 -26.38 2.80 11.87
C ARG A 104 -26.48 4.32 11.87
N LYS A 105 -26.04 4.96 12.96
CA LYS A 105 -26.02 6.42 13.05
C LYS A 105 -25.20 7.04 11.91
N LYS A 106 -24.06 6.43 11.58
CA LYS A 106 -23.22 6.95 10.49
C LYS A 106 -23.85 6.74 9.12
N ALA A 107 -24.55 5.63 8.91
CA ALA A 107 -25.28 5.37 7.67
C ALA A 107 -26.43 6.38 7.47
N GLU A 108 -27.17 6.69 8.53
CA GLU A 108 -28.21 7.72 8.52
C GLU A 108 -27.62 9.10 8.14
N GLU A 109 -26.51 9.51 8.77
CA GLU A 109 -25.81 10.77 8.44
C GLU A 109 -25.31 10.87 6.99
N VAL A 110 -25.01 9.73 6.35
CA VAL A 110 -24.56 9.71 4.95
C VAL A 110 -25.73 9.71 3.99
N LEU A 111 -26.85 9.08 4.35
CA LEU A 111 -28.06 9.00 3.52
C LEU A 111 -28.93 10.26 3.56
N GLU A 112 -28.77 11.11 4.58
CA GLU A 112 -29.43 12.42 4.70
C GLU A 112 -28.68 13.57 3.97
N LYS A 113 -27.57 13.27 3.27
CA LYS A 113 -26.85 14.19 2.38
C LYS A 113 -27.15 13.91 0.91
#